data_AF-W6TZZ4-F1
#
_entry.id   AF-W6TZZ4-F1
#
_cell.length_a   1.000
_cell.length_b   1.000
_cell.length_c   1.000
_cell.angle_alpha   90.00
_cell.angle_beta   90.00
_cell.angle_gamma   90.00
#
_symmetry.space_group_name_H-M   'P 1'
#
loop_
_entity.id
_entity.type
_entity.pdbx_description
1 polymer ?
#
loop_
_entity_poly.entity_id
_entity_poly.type
_entity_poly.pdbx_seq_one_letter_code
_entity_poly.pdbx_strand_id
1 'polypeptide(L)' 'MNYPVFIFHELMFRLSEISPKIGTYVSSFVQDNTFVIHSTNGKLIVDEETMTMQYHDPALLSREYLDNLIDRFLFNESGK' A
#
# COMPACT_ATOMS: atom_id res chain seq x y z
N MET A 1 -1.52 -5.95 14.52
CA MET A 1 -0.10 -5.78 14.93
C MET A 1 0.38 -4.34 14.63
N ASN A 2 1.41 -3.81 15.31
CA ASN A 2 2.00 -2.50 14.98
C ASN A 2 3.23 -2.68 14.10
N TYR A 3 3.13 -2.35 12.81
CA TYR A 3 4.27 -2.38 11.88
C TYR A 3 5.05 -1.07 11.95
N PRO A 4 6.40 -1.10 11.84
CA PRO A 4 7.19 0.12 11.69
C PRO A 4 6.75 0.92 10.46
N VAL A 5 6.77 2.26 10.56
CA VAL A 5 6.29 3.15 9.48
C VAL A 5 6.97 2.89 8.13
N PHE A 6 8.25 2.51 8.15
CA PHE A 6 9.03 2.26 6.94
C PHE A 6 8.47 1.11 6.07
N ILE A 7 7.74 0.16 6.66
CA ILE A 7 7.08 -0.94 5.93
C ILE A 7 6.01 -0.40 4.98
N PHE A 8 5.25 0.59 5.45
CA PHE A 8 4.23 1.25 4.63
C PHE A 8 4.88 2.13 3.56
N HIS A 9 5.97 2.83 3.88
CA HIS A 9 6.75 3.58 2.89
C HIS A 9 7.27 2.68 1.78
N GLU A 10 7.87 1.55 2.14
CA GLU A 10 8.46 0.61 1.18
C GLU A 10 7.39 -0.03 0.29
N LEU A 11 6.28 -0.49 0.85
CA LEU A 11 5.17 -1.03 0.05
C LEU A 11 4.66 0.00 -0.96
N MET A 12 4.42 1.24 -0.52
CA MET A 12 3.97 2.30 -1.41
C MET A 12 5.02 2.66 -2.46
N PHE A 13 6.31 2.65 -2.09
CA PHE A 13 7.42 2.86 -3.03
C PHE A 13 7.41 1.80 -4.13
N ARG A 14 7.37 0.51 -3.76
CA ARG A 14 7.32 -0.61 -4.73
C ARG A 14 6.13 -0.50 -5.69
N LEU A 15 4.95 -0.15 -5.18
CA LEU A 15 3.76 0.05 -6.00
C LEU A 15 3.93 1.26 -6.94
N SER A 16 4.56 2.34 -6.46
CA SER A 16 4.82 3.54 -7.26
C SER A 16 5.87 3.35 -8.36
N GLU A 17 6.83 2.44 -8.16
CA GLU A 17 7.80 2.05 -9.20
C GLU A 17 7.11 1.34 -10.36
N ILE A 18 6.04 0.60 -10.08
CA ILE A 18 5.24 -0.09 -11.10
C ILE A 18 4.22 0.86 -11.73
N SER A 19 3.52 1.64 -10.90
CA SER A 19 2.48 2.59 -11.31
C SER A 19 2.71 3.95 -10.65
N PRO A 20 3.40 4.89 -11.33
CA PRO A 20 3.72 6.21 -10.77
C PRO A 20 2.48 7.02 -10.35
N LYS A 21 1.29 6.68 -10.86
CA LYS A 21 0.02 7.32 -10.49
C LYS A 21 -0.34 7.11 -9.02
N ILE A 22 0.17 6.06 -8.37
CA ILE A 22 -0.11 5.78 -6.95
C ILE A 22 0.46 6.86 -6.02
N GLY A 23 1.54 7.53 -6.41
CA GLY A 23 2.17 8.55 -5.58
C GLY A 23 2.96 7.99 -4.40
N THR A 24 3.23 8.82 -3.39
CA THR A 24 4.07 8.46 -2.23
C THR A 24 3.26 8.32 -0.95
N TYR A 25 3.74 7.51 0.00
CA TYR A 25 3.12 7.35 1.31
C TYR A 25 2.95 8.68 2.06
N VAL A 26 1.81 8.86 2.73
CA VAL A 26 1.49 10.01 3.59
C VAL A 26 1.23 9.57 5.02
N SER A 27 0.33 8.61 5.23
CA SER A 27 -0.06 8.13 6.57
C SER A 27 -0.71 6.75 6.49
N SER A 28 -0.81 6.06 7.62
CA SER A 28 -1.58 4.82 7.73
C SER A 28 -2.30 4.71 9.06
N PHE A 29 -3.41 3.97 9.07
CA PHE A 29 -4.13 3.59 10.28
C PHE A 29 -4.79 2.23 10.11
N VAL A 30 -5.21 1.63 11.23
CA VAL A 30 -5.92 0.34 11.25
C VAL A 30 -7.41 0.59 11.39
N GLN A 31 -8.21 -0.05 10.55
CA GLN A 31 -9.67 -0.02 10.60
C GLN A 31 -10.20 -1.41 10.29
N ASP A 32 -11.08 -1.95 11.14
CA ASP A 32 -11.76 -3.23 10.93
C ASP A 32 -10.81 -4.38 10.53
N ASN A 33 -9.68 -4.49 11.22
CA ASN A 33 -8.64 -5.50 10.98
C ASN A 33 -7.92 -5.39 9.62
N THR A 34 -8.04 -4.24 8.95
CA THR A 34 -7.33 -3.88 7.72
C THR A 34 -6.45 -2.65 7.94
N PHE A 35 -5.44 -2.50 7.10
CA PHE A 35 -4.57 -1.33 7.08
C PHE A 35 -5.00 -0.41 5.95
N VAL A 36 -5.37 0.83 6.30
CA VAL A 36 -5.64 1.89 5.34
C VAL A 36 -4.38 2.73 5.18
N ILE A 37 -3.81 2.72 3.98
CA ILE A 37 -2.57 3.40 3.63
C ILE A 37 -2.91 4.56 2.70
N HIS A 38 -2.71 5.78 3.17
CA HIS A 38 -2.89 6.99 2.37
C HIS A 38 -1.62 7.33 1.60
N SER A 39 -1.81 7.70 0.35
CA SER A 39 -0.77 8.28 -0.50
C SER A 39 -1.16 9.70 -0.92
N THR A 40 -0.26 10.39 -1.61
CA THR A 40 -0.54 11.71 -2.20
C THR A 40 -1.71 11.68 -3.19
N ASN A 41 -1.98 10.53 -3.83
CA ASN A 41 -2.91 10.42 -4.95
C ASN A 41 -4.12 9.52 -4.65
N GLY A 42 -4.24 8.98 -3.44
CA GLY A 42 -5.33 8.07 -3.09
C GLY A 42 -5.09 7.30 -1.82
N LYS A 43 -5.69 6.12 -1.74
CA LYS A 43 -5.50 5.17 -0.64
C LYS A 43 -5.53 3.73 -1.12
N LEU A 44 -4.81 2.89 -0.37
CA LEU A 44 -4.81 1.44 -0.51
C LEU A 44 -5.32 0.80 0.78
N ILE A 45 -6.14 -0.24 0.65
CA ILE A 45 -6.61 -1.05 1.78
C ILE A 45 -6.02 -2.45 1.63
N VAL A 46 -5.26 -2.89 2.63
CA VAL A 46 -4.63 -4.21 2.66
C VAL A 46 -4.95 -4.95 3.96
N ASP A 47 -4.92 -6.27 3.89
CA ASP A 47 -5.10 -7.12 5.06
C ASP A 47 -3.79 -7.27 5.88
N GLU A 48 -3.90 -7.89 7.05
CA GLU A 48 -2.75 -8.16 7.91
C GLU A 48 -1.78 -9.16 7.29
N GLU A 49 -2.24 -10.08 6.44
CA GLU A 49 -1.38 -11.05 5.74
C GLU A 49 -0.42 -10.34 4.78
N THR A 50 -0.93 -9.41 3.97
CA THR A 50 -0.11 -8.56 3.08
C THR A 50 0.97 -7.82 3.86
N MET A 51 0.59 -7.20 4.99
CA MET A 51 1.53 -6.45 5.82
C MET A 51 2.55 -7.37 6.52
N THR A 52 2.13 -8.57 6.90
CA THR A 52 3.00 -9.59 7.49
C THR A 52 4.05 -10.02 6.47
N MET A 53 3.64 -10.29 5.22
CA MET A 53 4.55 -10.66 4.14
C MET A 53 5.54 -9.53 3.86
N GLN A 54 5.06 -8.30 3.68
CA GLN A 54 5.92 -7.12 3.48
C GLN A 54 6.93 -6.94 4.63
N TYR A 55 6.52 -7.17 5.87
CA TYR A 55 7.38 -7.02 7.05
C TYR A 55 8.48 -8.09 7.15
N HIS A 56 8.16 -9.35 6.84
CA HIS A 56 9.11 -10.45 6.98
C HIS A 56 10.08 -10.52 5.79
N ASP A 57 9.54 -10.48 4.58
CA ASP A 57 10.31 -10.49 3.33
C ASP A 57 9.47 -9.90 2.19
N PRO A 58 9.79 -8.68 1.72
CA PRO A 58 9.08 -8.04 0.62
C PRO A 58 8.98 -8.91 -0.65
N ALA A 59 9.94 -9.81 -0.89
CA ALA A 59 9.93 -10.70 -2.05
C ALA A 59 8.79 -11.73 -2.04
N LEU A 60 8.16 -11.97 -0.88
CA LEU A 60 6.97 -12.81 -0.77
C LEU A 60 5.77 -12.22 -1.53
N LEU A 61 5.72 -10.90 -1.68
CA LEU A 61 4.75 -10.23 -2.55
C LEU A 61 5.26 -10.27 -3.99
N SER A 62 4.73 -11.20 -4.77
CA SER A 62 5.07 -11.36 -6.18
C SER A 62 4.65 -10.14 -7.00
N ARG A 63 5.20 -10.01 -8.22
CA ARG A 63 4.81 -8.93 -9.13
C ARG A 63 3.30 -8.95 -9.44
N GLU A 64 2.73 -10.13 -9.68
CA GLU A 64 1.29 -10.29 -9.91
C GLU A 64 0.46 -9.85 -8.70
N TYR A 65 0.93 -10.14 -7.48
CA TYR A 65 0.26 -9.67 -6.27
C TYR A 65 0.29 -8.14 -6.16
N LEU A 66 1.44 -7.53 -6.44
CA LEU A 66 1.57 -6.07 -6.47
C LEU A 66 0.65 -5.46 -7.53
N ASP A 67 0.58 -6.02 -8.74
CA ASP A 67 -0.33 -5.56 -9.79
C ASP A 67 -1.80 -5.64 -9.32
N ASN A 68 -2.20 -6.71 -8.64
CA ASN A 68 -3.53 -6.80 -8.02
C ASN A 68 -3.80 -5.73 -6.94
N LEU A 69 -2.78 -5.34 -6.16
CA LEU A 69 -2.91 -4.22 -5.21
C LEU A 69 -3.07 -2.88 -5.94
N ILE A 70 -2.38 -2.69 -7.06
CA ILE A 70 -2.51 -1.49 -7.90
C ILE A 70 -3.94 -1.37 -8.45
N ASP A 71 -4.51 -2.47 -8.93
CA ASP A 71 -5.89 -2.50 -9.47
C ASP A 71 -6.95 -2.17 -8.41
N ARG A 72 -6.66 -2.45 -7.14
CA ARG A 72 -7.53 -2.13 -5.99
C ARG A 72 -7.32 -0.72 -5.44
N PHE A 73 -6.36 0.03 -5.98
CA PHE A 73 -6.03 1.36 -5.47
C PHE A 73 -7.16 2.37 -5.72
N LEU A 74 -7.55 3.11 -4.68
CA LEU A 74 -8.61 4.10 -4.75
C LEU A 74 -8.00 5.48 -4.95
N PHE A 75 -8.01 5.97 -6.18
CA PHE A 75 -7.55 7.33 -6.50
C PHE A 75 -8.44 8.38 -5.84
N ASN A 76 -7.81 9.46 -5.38
CA ASN A 76 -8.53 10.66 -4.99
C ASN A 76 -9.35 11.14 -6.20
N GLU A 77 -10.59 11.56 -5.98
CA GLU A 77 -11.31 12.26 -7.04
C GLU A 77 -10.53 13.53 -7.37
N SER A 78 -9.95 13.60 -8.56
CA SER A 78 -9.39 14.85 -9.08
C SER A 78 -10.47 15.91 -8.94
N GLY A 79 -10.19 16.96 -8.15
CA GLY A 79 -11.03 18.15 -8.16
C GLY A 79 -11.21 18.56 -9.62
N LYS A 80 -12.46 18.55 -10.08
CA LYS A 80 -12.84 19.00 -11.42
C LYS A 80 -12.31 20.40 -11.70
#